data_AF-A0A2V9JRQ3-F1
#
_entry.id   AF-A0A2V9JRQ3-F1
#
_cell.length_a   1.000
_cell.length_b   1.000
_cell.length_c   1.000
_cell.angle_alpha   90.00
_cell.angle_beta   90.00
_cell.angle_gamma   90.00
#
_symmetry.space_group_name_H-M   'P 1'
#
loop_
_entity.id
_entity.type
_entity.pdbx_description
1 polymer ?
#
loop_
_entity_poly.entity_id
_entity_poly.type
_entity_poly.pdbx_seq_one_letter_code
_entity_poly.pdbx_strand_id
1 'polypeptide(L)'
;MTVSGLSGSTANPFNFNVNGASGSQTFSVPLKIVLADFSVSASPPLALIAAGDSATYTISVAPSNGFNEAVSFSCNGISGVLPRGVTCSISPTSVTPDGTSAATATLTVKTTAPSRVWPGGPWRERPWDYVTILGMLWLLALAAAIAHGTRRRGQRAPARRLALGTLVLLTLLWVACGNYIPPSVQTTGLGPGNYTLTVTGTHTAGSNNVTRNTTVNLSVS
;
A
#
# COMPACT_ATOMS: atom_id res chain seq x y z
N MET A 1 20.72 18.62 40.38
CA MET A 1 19.97 17.41 40.02
C MET A 1 19.28 17.66 38.69
N THR A 2 19.55 16.85 37.68
CA THR A 2 18.90 16.94 36.37
C THR A 2 18.00 15.72 36.22
N VAL A 3 16.72 15.94 35.91
CA VAL A 3 15.80 14.85 35.58
C VAL A 3 15.83 14.69 34.06
N SER A 4 16.25 13.52 33.59
CA SER A 4 16.39 13.17 32.16
C SER A 4 15.65 11.87 31.86
N GLY A 5 15.32 11.63 30.59
CA GLY A 5 14.65 10.38 30.16
C GLY A 5 13.13 10.36 30.34
N LEU A 6 12.50 11.53 30.53
CA LEU A 6 11.04 11.64 30.48
C LEU A 6 10.55 11.40 29.04
N SER A 7 9.52 10.58 28.88
CA SER A 7 8.91 10.26 27.58
C SER A 7 7.38 10.25 27.68
N GLY A 8 6.69 10.11 26.55
CA GLY A 8 5.21 10.02 26.51
C GLY A 8 4.62 8.81 27.25
N SER A 9 5.44 7.88 27.77
CA SER A 9 5.03 6.77 28.63
C SER A 9 5.26 7.04 30.13
N THR A 10 5.93 8.13 30.48
CA THR A 10 6.15 8.49 31.88
C THR A 10 4.84 8.96 32.50
N ALA A 11 4.58 8.59 33.76
CA ALA A 11 3.41 9.07 34.49
C ALA A 11 3.34 10.61 34.43
N ASN A 12 2.17 11.14 34.06
CA ASN A 12 1.92 12.57 33.95
C ASN A 12 0.70 12.91 34.82
N PRO A 13 0.87 13.58 35.98
CA PRO A 13 2.10 14.21 36.45
C PRO A 13 3.17 13.24 36.98
N PHE A 14 4.43 13.60 36.79
CA PHE A 14 5.57 12.91 37.39
C PHE A 14 5.90 13.55 38.74
N ASN A 15 5.62 12.82 39.82
CA ASN A 15 5.83 13.28 41.19
C ASN A 15 7.14 12.67 41.74
N PHE A 16 7.97 13.50 42.36
CA PHE A 16 9.19 13.04 43.03
C PHE A 16 9.49 13.92 44.25
N ASN A 17 10.28 13.38 45.18
CA ASN A 17 10.66 14.09 46.39
C ASN A 17 12.15 14.42 46.37
N VAL A 18 12.48 15.64 46.79
CA VAL A 18 13.86 16.05 47.06
C VAL A 18 14.07 16.01 48.57
N ASN A 19 14.97 15.14 49.00
CA ASN A 19 15.29 14.97 50.41
C ASN A 19 16.62 15.68 50.71
N GLY A 20 16.57 16.67 51.60
CA GLY A 20 17.74 17.28 52.21
C GLY A 20 17.99 16.68 53.60
N ALA A 21 19.25 16.46 53.95
CA ALA A 21 19.63 16.02 55.28
C ALA A 21 20.74 16.93 55.84
N SER A 22 20.65 17.27 57.12
CA SER A 22 21.69 17.97 57.86
C SER A 22 21.80 17.35 59.25
N GLY A 23 22.80 16.49 59.45
CA GLY A 23 22.90 15.67 60.66
C GLY A 23 21.73 14.68 60.78
N SER A 24 21.00 14.71 61.90
CA SER A 24 19.79 13.91 62.13
C SER A 24 18.52 14.53 61.56
N GLN A 25 18.57 15.79 61.12
CA GLN A 25 17.41 16.46 60.53
C GLN A 25 17.28 16.06 59.07
N THR A 26 16.10 15.57 58.70
CA THR A 26 15.74 15.32 57.31
C THR A 26 14.54 16.16 56.95
N PHE A 27 14.55 16.72 55.74
CA PHE A 27 13.45 17.50 55.18
C PHE A 27 13.20 17.02 53.76
N SER A 28 11.93 16.80 53.42
CA SER A 28 11.53 16.33 52.09
C SER A 28 10.58 17.34 51.46
N VAL A 29 10.91 17.78 50.24
CA VAL A 29 10.08 18.68 49.44
C VAL A 29 9.48 17.88 48.28
N PRO A 30 8.15 17.76 48.17
CA PRO A 30 7.52 17.15 47.02
C PRO A 30 7.58 18.12 45.82
N LEU A 31 8.04 17.62 44.68
CA LEU A 31 8.03 18.31 43.40
C LEU A 31 7.16 17.54 42.41
N LYS A 32 6.54 18.29 41.50
CA LYS A 32 5.65 17.78 40.46
C LYS A 32 6.05 18.36 39.11
N ILE A 33 6.26 17.49 38.13
CA ILE A 33 6.46 17.86 36.73
C ILE A 33 5.21 17.48 35.95
N VAL A 34 4.70 18.41 35.14
CA VAL A 34 3.58 18.20 34.22
C VAL A 34 4.10 18.33 32.81
N LEU A 35 3.81 17.34 31.97
CA LEU A 35 4.20 17.35 30.57
C LEU A 35 3.01 17.79 29.71
N ALA A 36 3.23 18.79 28.86
CA ALA A 36 2.29 19.15 27.80
C ALA A 36 2.19 18.01 26.78
N ASP A 37 0.98 17.66 26.39
CA ASP A 37 0.72 16.56 25.47
C ASP A 37 -0.61 16.79 24.73
N PHE A 38 -0.93 15.98 23.73
CA PHE A 38 -2.15 16.09 22.96
C PHE A 38 -2.76 14.72 22.67
N SER A 39 -4.05 14.70 22.34
CA SER A 39 -4.74 13.53 21.83
C SER A 39 -5.36 13.83 20.48
N VAL A 40 -5.41 12.83 19.61
CA VAL A 40 -5.99 12.93 18.26
C VAL A 40 -7.19 12.00 18.21
N SER A 41 -8.31 12.52 17.73
CA SER A 41 -9.55 11.77 17.51
C SER A 41 -10.12 12.10 16.13
N ALA A 42 -10.95 11.20 15.60
CA ALA A 42 -11.60 11.40 14.32
C ALA A 42 -13.07 10.97 14.39
N SER A 43 -13.96 11.70 13.72
CA SER A 43 -15.40 11.43 13.66
C SER A 43 -15.97 11.70 12.27
N PRO A 44 -16.86 10.85 11.73
CA PRO A 44 -17.42 9.64 12.36
C PRO A 44 -16.41 8.47 12.41
N PRO A 45 -16.58 7.47 13.29
CA PRO A 45 -15.70 6.31 13.33
C PRO A 45 -15.87 5.38 12.12
N LEU A 46 -17.02 5.43 11.45
CA LEU A 46 -17.34 4.66 10.25
C LEU A 46 -18.06 5.57 9.23
N ALA A 47 -17.65 5.50 7.97
CA ALA A 47 -18.39 6.07 6.85
C ALA A 47 -18.73 4.99 5.82
N LEU A 48 -19.95 5.02 5.28
CA LEU A 48 -20.39 4.17 4.17
C LEU A 48 -20.44 5.01 2.90
N ILE A 49 -19.81 4.53 1.83
CA ILE A 49 -19.80 5.19 0.52
C ILE A 49 -19.92 4.15 -0.60
N ALA A 50 -20.36 4.57 -1.79
CA ALA A 50 -20.25 3.72 -2.97
C ALA A 50 -18.83 3.78 -3.56
N ALA A 51 -18.46 2.78 -4.35
CA ALA A 51 -17.18 2.79 -5.04
C ALA A 51 -17.06 4.00 -6.00
N GLY A 52 -16.04 4.84 -5.82
CA GLY A 52 -15.84 6.07 -6.60
C GLY A 52 -16.23 7.35 -5.84
N ASP A 53 -16.95 7.24 -4.73
CA ASP A 53 -17.35 8.38 -3.90
C ASP A 53 -16.26 8.78 -2.89
N SER A 54 -16.56 9.84 -2.14
CA SER A 54 -15.69 10.37 -1.10
C SER A 54 -16.36 10.38 0.26
N ALA A 55 -15.61 10.03 1.31
CA ALA A 55 -15.99 10.18 2.70
C ALA A 55 -15.24 11.35 3.36
N THR A 56 -15.88 12.01 4.30
CA THR A 56 -15.29 13.12 5.08
C THR A 56 -15.30 12.80 6.57
N TYR A 57 -14.18 13.07 7.22
CA TYR A 57 -13.96 12.89 8.65
C TYR A 57 -13.45 14.20 9.26
N THR A 58 -13.94 14.53 10.44
CA THR A 58 -13.40 15.63 11.25
C THR A 58 -12.35 15.06 12.19
N ILE A 59 -11.11 15.51 12.03
CA ILE A 59 -10.01 15.24 12.96
C ILE A 59 -10.03 16.33 14.03
N SER A 60 -9.90 15.94 15.29
CA SER A 60 -9.83 16.83 16.44
C SER A 60 -8.59 16.54 17.26
N VAL A 61 -7.83 17.60 17.55
CA VAL A 61 -6.64 17.59 18.40
C VAL A 61 -7.00 18.28 19.70
N ALA A 62 -7.15 17.50 20.77
CA ALA A 62 -7.43 18.04 22.10
C ALA A 62 -6.10 18.20 22.87
N PRO A 63 -5.72 19.42 23.26
CA PRO A 63 -4.53 19.67 24.05
C PRO A 63 -4.73 19.20 25.49
N SER A 64 -3.62 18.87 26.15
CA SER A 64 -3.58 18.55 27.57
C SER A 64 -2.40 19.28 28.22
N ASN A 65 -2.61 19.73 29.46
CA ASN A 65 -1.62 20.49 30.22
C ASN A 65 -1.04 21.72 29.48
N GLY A 66 -1.87 22.44 28.72
CA GLY A 66 -1.47 23.66 28.04
C GLY A 66 -0.73 23.47 26.70
N PHE A 67 -0.77 22.27 26.11
CA PHE A 67 -0.13 22.02 24.82
C PHE A 67 -0.65 22.95 23.71
N ASN A 68 0.23 23.80 23.17
CA ASN A 68 -0.10 24.85 22.21
C ASN A 68 0.81 24.82 20.97
N GLU A 69 1.38 23.65 20.68
CA GLU A 69 2.35 23.46 19.61
C GLU A 69 1.72 22.84 18.35
N ALA A 70 2.40 22.98 17.21
CA ALA A 70 1.89 22.49 15.94
C ALA A 70 1.89 20.95 15.85
N VAL A 71 0.76 20.39 15.39
CA VAL A 71 0.59 18.97 15.08
C VAL A 71 0.35 18.84 13.58
N SER A 72 1.24 18.11 12.91
CA SER A 72 1.13 17.79 11.49
C SER A 72 0.42 16.45 11.30
N PHE A 73 -0.40 16.32 10.26
CA PHE A 73 -1.16 15.10 10.02
C PHE A 73 -0.66 14.30 8.82
N SER A 74 -0.79 12.98 8.92
CA SER A 74 -0.65 12.05 7.81
C SER A 74 -1.77 11.01 7.85
N CYS A 75 -2.15 10.48 6.68
CA CYS A 75 -3.17 9.45 6.55
C CYS A 75 -2.54 8.25 5.83
N ASN A 76 -2.55 7.10 6.47
CA ASN A 76 -1.98 5.86 5.94
C ASN A 76 -2.98 4.69 6.10
N GLY A 77 -2.80 3.61 5.35
CA GLY A 77 -3.54 2.36 5.61
C GLY A 77 -2.98 1.61 6.81
N ILE A 78 -3.67 0.56 7.25
CA ILE A 78 -3.25 -0.27 8.40
C ILE A 78 -1.86 -0.89 8.25
N SER A 79 -1.43 -1.18 7.02
CA SER A 79 -0.08 -1.69 6.69
C SER A 79 0.92 -0.59 6.33
N GLY A 80 0.61 0.69 6.61
CA GLY A 80 1.44 1.84 6.26
C GLY A 80 1.30 2.30 4.80
N VAL A 81 0.57 1.57 3.96
CA VAL A 81 0.30 1.90 2.56
C VAL A 81 -1.20 1.98 2.33
N LEU A 82 -1.64 2.98 1.56
CA LEU A 82 -3.05 3.11 1.19
C LEU A 82 -3.46 1.98 0.21
N PRO A 83 -4.68 1.43 0.35
CA PRO A 83 -5.25 0.55 -0.66
C PRO A 83 -5.27 1.23 -2.04
N ARG A 84 -5.11 0.44 -3.11
CA ARG A 84 -5.19 0.98 -4.48
C ARG A 84 -6.57 1.59 -4.72
N GLY A 85 -6.59 2.80 -5.28
CA GLY A 85 -7.83 3.54 -5.50
C GLY A 85 -8.35 4.27 -4.26
N VAL A 86 -7.59 4.37 -3.16
CA VAL A 86 -7.87 5.29 -2.05
C VAL A 86 -6.89 6.44 -2.10
N THR A 87 -7.37 7.66 -1.92
CA THR A 87 -6.54 8.85 -1.70
C THR A 87 -7.05 9.61 -0.47
N CYS A 88 -6.15 9.97 0.44
CA CYS A 88 -6.47 10.83 1.58
C CYS A 88 -5.98 12.25 1.32
N SER A 89 -6.74 13.24 1.75
CA SER A 89 -6.34 14.64 1.79
C SER A 89 -6.80 15.25 3.10
N ILE A 90 -5.93 15.98 3.79
CA ILE A 90 -6.25 16.62 5.08
C ILE A 90 -6.06 18.12 4.92
N SER A 91 -7.08 18.89 5.30
CA SER A 91 -7.06 20.35 5.25
C SER A 91 -7.59 20.95 6.56
N PRO A 92 -6.80 21.78 7.26
CA PRO A 92 -5.37 22.06 7.03
C PRO A 92 -4.47 20.85 7.36
N THR A 93 -3.27 20.78 6.76
CA THR A 93 -2.31 19.67 6.98
C THR A 93 -1.64 19.70 8.36
N SER A 94 -1.70 20.84 9.04
CA SER A 94 -1.29 20.99 10.44
C SER A 94 -2.24 21.92 11.17
N VAL A 95 -2.35 21.72 12.47
CA VAL A 95 -3.11 22.59 13.37
C VAL A 95 -2.32 22.86 14.65
N THR A 96 -2.52 24.04 15.21
CA THR A 96 -1.97 24.47 16.50
C THR A 96 -3.12 24.68 17.46
N PRO A 97 -3.29 23.81 18.49
CA PRO A 97 -4.21 24.08 19.59
C PRO A 97 -3.77 25.33 20.37
N ASP A 98 -4.71 25.93 21.11
CA ASP A 98 -4.44 27.12 21.93
C ASP A 98 -4.00 26.78 23.38
N GLY A 99 -3.84 25.49 23.70
CA GLY A 99 -3.55 24.99 25.05
C GLY A 99 -4.78 24.61 25.88
N THR A 100 -5.99 24.96 25.44
CA THR A 100 -7.25 24.77 26.18
C THR A 100 -8.37 24.15 25.33
N SER A 101 -8.52 24.60 24.10
CA SER A 101 -9.56 24.20 23.16
C SER A 101 -9.00 23.25 22.11
N ALA A 102 -9.85 22.37 21.62
CA ALA A 102 -9.46 21.47 20.55
C ALA A 102 -9.33 22.22 19.21
N ALA A 103 -8.29 21.91 18.45
CA ALA A 103 -8.14 22.36 17.07
C ALA A 103 -8.60 21.26 16.11
N THR A 104 -9.25 21.64 15.01
CA THR A 104 -9.86 20.69 14.08
C THR A 104 -9.29 20.78 12.67
N ALA A 105 -9.28 19.64 11.98
CA ALA A 105 -8.96 19.53 10.57
C ALA A 105 -9.95 18.59 9.88
N THR A 106 -10.08 18.73 8.56
CA THR A 106 -10.96 17.86 7.76
C THR A 106 -10.14 16.88 6.94
N LEU A 107 -10.40 15.59 7.12
CA LEU A 107 -9.89 14.51 6.29
C LEU A 107 -10.94 14.14 5.24
N THR A 108 -10.56 14.26 3.97
CA THR A 108 -11.36 13.78 2.83
C THR A 108 -10.68 12.55 2.25
N VAL A 109 -11.40 11.43 2.24
CA VAL A 109 -10.98 10.17 1.65
C VAL A 109 -11.74 9.96 0.36
N LYS A 110 -11.05 9.94 -0.78
CA LYS A 110 -11.65 9.67 -2.08
C LYS A 110 -11.34 8.25 -2.53
N THR A 111 -12.34 7.58 -3.08
CA THR A 111 -12.19 6.25 -3.66
C THR A 111 -12.30 6.29 -5.18
N THR A 112 -11.72 5.31 -5.86
CA THR A 112 -11.82 5.14 -7.31
C THR A 112 -12.58 3.86 -7.60
N ALA A 113 -13.64 3.95 -8.40
CA ALA A 113 -14.44 2.79 -8.79
C ALA A 113 -13.58 1.76 -9.56
N PRO A 114 -13.79 0.45 -9.35
CA PRO A 114 -13.04 -0.58 -10.04
C PRO A 114 -13.42 -0.60 -11.52
N SER A 115 -12.44 -0.37 -12.39
CA SER A 115 -12.60 -0.57 -13.83
C SER A 115 -11.89 -1.85 -14.29
N ARG A 116 -12.54 -2.58 -15.20
CA ARG A 116 -11.94 -3.71 -15.91
C ARG A 116 -11.34 -3.19 -17.20
N VAL A 117 -10.04 -2.92 -17.20
CA VAL A 117 -9.32 -2.69 -18.45
C VAL A 117 -9.01 -4.06 -19.04
N TRP A 118 -9.71 -4.44 -20.11
CA TRP A 118 -9.25 -5.54 -20.92
C TRP A 118 -7.89 -5.14 -21.51
N PRO A 119 -6.85 -6.00 -21.50
CA PRO A 119 -5.65 -5.75 -22.27
C PRO A 119 -5.98 -5.86 -23.77
N GLY A 120 -6.72 -4.89 -24.28
CA GLY A 120 -7.11 -4.73 -25.67
C GLY A 120 -6.14 -3.76 -26.33
N GLY A 121 -4.93 -4.24 -26.60
CA GLY A 121 -4.00 -3.59 -27.52
C GLY A 121 -3.70 -4.56 -28.66
N PRO A 122 -3.96 -4.19 -29.93
CA PRO A 122 -3.55 -5.03 -31.04
C PRO A 122 -2.02 -4.95 -31.12
N TRP A 123 -1.35 -6.10 -31.08
CA TRP A 123 0.10 -6.25 -31.34
C TRP A 123 1.04 -5.64 -30.29
N ARG A 124 1.00 -6.13 -29.04
CA ARG A 124 2.19 -6.00 -28.18
C ARG A 124 3.26 -6.93 -28.74
N GLU A 125 4.15 -6.38 -29.55
CA GLU A 125 5.30 -7.07 -30.16
C GLU A 125 5.99 -7.93 -29.09
N ARG A 126 5.85 -9.25 -29.22
CA ARG A 126 6.49 -10.20 -28.32
C ARG A 126 7.90 -10.39 -28.84
N PRO A 127 8.96 -10.08 -28.07
CA PRO A 127 10.33 -10.38 -28.49
C PRO A 127 10.59 -11.88 -28.70
N TRP A 128 9.65 -12.75 -28.30
CA TRP A 128 9.73 -14.20 -28.43
C TRP A 128 9.10 -14.75 -29.72
N ASP A 129 8.39 -13.93 -30.50
CA ASP A 129 7.87 -14.35 -31.82
C ASP A 129 9.02 -14.70 -32.77
N TYR A 130 10.20 -14.08 -32.59
CA TYR A 130 11.39 -14.42 -33.38
C TYR A 130 11.94 -15.83 -33.10
N VAL A 131 11.87 -16.31 -31.86
CA VAL A 131 12.40 -17.65 -31.49
C VAL A 131 11.51 -18.75 -32.04
N THR A 132 10.20 -18.55 -32.04
CA THR A 132 9.23 -19.49 -32.63
C THR A 132 9.30 -19.48 -34.15
N ILE A 133 9.44 -18.31 -34.79
CA ILE A 133 9.63 -18.17 -36.24
C ILE A 133 10.96 -18.80 -36.69
N LEU A 134 12.07 -18.55 -35.98
CA LEU A 134 13.37 -19.14 -36.29
C LEU A 134 13.38 -20.67 -36.09
N GLY A 135 12.70 -21.16 -35.04
CA GLY A 135 12.51 -22.60 -34.82
C GLY A 135 11.71 -23.28 -35.94
N MET A 136 10.65 -22.62 -36.43
CA MET A 136 9.86 -23.10 -37.57
C MET A 136 10.67 -23.14 -38.87
N LEU A 137 11.44 -22.09 -39.16
CA LEU A 137 12.32 -22.03 -40.34
C LEU A 137 13.38 -23.13 -40.30
N TRP A 138 13.94 -23.42 -39.11
CA TRP A 138 14.90 -24.49 -38.93
C TRP A 138 14.28 -25.88 -39.15
N LEU A 139 13.08 -26.14 -38.63
CA LEU A 139 12.37 -27.41 -38.83
C LEU A 139 11.94 -27.62 -40.29
N LEU A 140 11.51 -26.57 -40.98
CA LEU A 140 11.20 -26.63 -42.42
C LEU A 140 12.45 -26.88 -43.26
N ALA A 141 13.58 -26.25 -42.94
CA ALA A 141 14.85 -26.51 -43.60
C ALA A 141 15.32 -27.96 -43.37
N LEU A 142 15.10 -28.51 -42.17
CA LEU A 142 15.45 -29.88 -41.83
C LEU A 142 14.54 -30.89 -42.56
N ALA A 143 13.24 -30.61 -42.67
CA ALA A 143 12.31 -31.41 -43.47
C ALA A 143 12.65 -31.38 -44.97
N ALA A 144 13.05 -30.22 -45.50
CA ALA A 144 13.52 -30.06 -46.87
C ALA A 144 14.82 -30.85 -47.12
N ALA A 145 15.81 -30.76 -46.22
CA ALA A 145 17.06 -31.51 -46.30
C ALA A 145 16.83 -33.04 -46.32
N ILE A 146 15.93 -33.54 -45.47
CA ILE A 146 15.52 -34.96 -45.47
C ILE A 146 14.83 -35.32 -46.79
N ALA A 147 14.02 -34.42 -47.37
CA ALA A 147 13.36 -34.64 -48.64
C ALA A 147 14.34 -34.69 -49.83
N HIS A 148 15.41 -33.90 -49.79
CA HIS A 148 16.41 -33.78 -50.85
C HIS A 148 17.45 -34.89 -50.80
N GLY A 149 17.93 -35.26 -49.61
CA GLY A 149 18.93 -36.33 -49.40
C GLY A 149 18.43 -37.73 -49.82
N THR A 150 17.12 -37.90 -49.93
CA THR A 150 16.46 -39.19 -50.18
C THR A 150 15.87 -39.30 -51.60
N ARG A 151 16.04 -38.28 -52.46
CA ARG A 151 15.83 -38.43 -53.93
C ARG A 151 16.85 -39.38 -54.57
N ARG A 152 17.93 -39.72 -53.87
CA ARG A 152 19.01 -40.58 -54.38
C ARG A 152 18.89 -42.06 -54.02
N ARG A 153 17.89 -42.50 -53.23
CA ARG A 153 17.77 -43.92 -52.87
C ARG A 153 16.32 -44.37 -52.89
N GLY A 154 15.97 -45.10 -53.95
CA GLY A 154 14.65 -45.69 -54.13
C GLY A 154 14.31 -46.64 -52.99
N GLN A 155 13.00 -46.68 -52.68
CA GLN A 155 12.28 -47.59 -51.78
C GLN A 155 11.78 -46.97 -50.46
N ARG A 156 10.47 -47.18 -50.23
CA ARG A 156 9.61 -46.89 -49.05
C ARG A 156 8.88 -45.53 -49.04
N ALA A 157 8.05 -45.33 -50.06
CA ALA A 157 7.17 -44.18 -50.22
C ALA A 157 5.97 -44.03 -49.24
N PRO A 158 5.34 -45.10 -48.67
CA PRO A 158 4.13 -44.91 -47.85
C PRO A 158 4.42 -44.48 -46.40
N ALA A 159 5.42 -45.07 -45.75
CA ALA A 159 5.82 -44.72 -44.37
C ALA A 159 6.28 -43.26 -44.24
N ARG A 160 6.78 -42.68 -45.34
CA ARG A 160 7.34 -41.34 -45.39
C ARG A 160 6.30 -40.24 -45.60
N ARG A 161 5.19 -40.55 -46.28
CA ARG A 161 4.02 -39.68 -46.36
C ARG A 161 3.32 -39.57 -45.00
N LEU A 162 3.30 -40.67 -44.25
CA LEU A 162 2.78 -40.69 -42.88
C LEU A 162 3.65 -39.87 -41.93
N ALA A 163 4.99 -39.98 -41.99
CA ALA A 163 5.90 -39.22 -41.14
C ALA A 163 5.88 -37.69 -41.41
N LEU A 164 5.74 -37.28 -42.68
CA LEU A 164 5.55 -35.86 -43.02
C LEU A 164 4.17 -35.35 -42.57
N GLY A 165 3.13 -36.16 -42.73
CA GLY A 165 1.79 -35.85 -42.24
C GLY A 165 1.75 -35.67 -40.72
N THR A 166 2.39 -36.56 -39.96
CA THR A 166 2.43 -36.46 -38.49
C THR A 166 3.25 -35.27 -37.99
N LEU A 167 4.36 -34.91 -38.66
CA LEU A 167 5.11 -33.69 -38.33
C LEU A 167 4.27 -32.43 -38.57
N VAL A 168 3.57 -32.33 -39.70
CA VAL A 168 2.67 -31.20 -39.99
C VAL A 168 1.53 -31.15 -38.97
N LEU A 169 0.94 -32.29 -38.61
CA LEU A 169 -0.17 -32.34 -37.66
C LEU A 169 0.28 -31.99 -36.23
N LEU A 170 1.50 -32.39 -35.83
CA LEU A 170 2.11 -31.98 -34.56
C LEU A 170 2.42 -30.48 -34.53
N THR A 171 2.83 -29.87 -35.65
CA THR A 171 3.02 -28.40 -35.72
C THR A 171 1.69 -27.65 -35.57
N LEU A 172 0.61 -28.14 -36.19
CA LEU A 172 -0.72 -27.54 -36.06
C LEU A 172 -1.27 -27.66 -34.64
N LEU A 173 -1.05 -28.81 -33.98
CA LEU A 173 -1.45 -29.01 -32.59
C LEU A 173 -0.68 -28.10 -31.61
N TRP A 174 0.60 -27.84 -31.89
CA TRP A 174 1.43 -26.92 -31.10
C TRP A 174 0.95 -25.46 -31.21
N VAL A 175 0.52 -25.02 -32.39
CA VAL A 175 -0.10 -23.69 -32.59
C VAL A 175 -1.43 -23.57 -31.84
N ALA A 176 -2.21 -24.66 -31.75
CA ALA A 176 -3.48 -24.67 -31.04
C ALA A 176 -3.32 -24.61 -29.50
N CYS A 177 -2.28 -25.25 -28.95
CA CYS A 177 -2.04 -25.27 -27.50
C CYS A 177 -1.13 -24.15 -26.97
N GLY A 178 -0.31 -23.51 -27.82
CA GLY A 178 0.69 -22.52 -27.39
C GLY A 178 0.19 -21.10 -27.09
N ASN A 179 -1.08 -20.79 -27.39
CA ASN A 179 -1.61 -19.43 -27.35
C ASN A 179 -2.65 -19.15 -26.25
N TYR A 180 -2.84 -20.05 -25.28
CA TYR A 180 -3.72 -19.76 -24.15
C TYR A 180 -2.99 -18.96 -23.07
N ILE A 181 -3.05 -17.62 -23.17
CA ILE A 181 -2.71 -16.72 -22.08
C ILE A 181 -4.02 -16.42 -21.35
N PRO A 182 -4.19 -16.79 -20.07
CA PRO A 182 -5.32 -16.31 -19.31
C PRO A 182 -5.25 -14.78 -19.25
N PRO A 183 -6.34 -14.05 -19.56
CA PRO A 183 -6.33 -12.59 -19.46
C PRO A 183 -5.96 -12.19 -18.02
N SER A 184 -4.86 -11.46 -17.85
CA SER A 184 -4.56 -10.80 -16.58
C SER A 184 -5.49 -9.60 -16.44
N VAL A 185 -6.63 -9.80 -15.77
CA VAL A 185 -7.56 -8.73 -15.45
C VAL A 185 -6.88 -7.80 -14.45
N GLN A 186 -6.36 -6.66 -14.91
CA GLN A 186 -5.93 -5.60 -14.00
C GLN A 186 -7.16 -4.82 -13.56
N THR A 187 -7.57 -5.02 -12.30
CA THR A 187 -8.54 -4.14 -11.65
C THR A 187 -7.82 -2.87 -11.22
N THR A 188 -8.24 -1.73 -11.77
CA THR A 188 -7.81 -0.41 -11.30
C THR A 188 -8.96 0.19 -10.51
N GLY A 189 -8.83 0.25 -9.18
CA GLY A 189 -9.84 0.80 -8.27
C GLY A 189 -10.04 -0.04 -7.00
N LEU A 190 -10.87 0.48 -6.11
CA LEU A 190 -11.17 -0.10 -4.80
C LEU A 190 -12.42 -0.98 -4.90
N GLY A 191 -12.29 -2.25 -4.50
CA GLY A 191 -13.43 -3.16 -4.46
C GLY A 191 -14.39 -2.86 -3.28
N PRO A 192 -15.57 -3.48 -3.26
CA PRO A 192 -16.43 -3.45 -2.09
C PRO A 192 -15.76 -4.14 -0.91
N GLY A 193 -15.90 -3.57 0.29
CA GLY A 193 -15.24 -4.07 1.49
C GLY A 193 -15.08 -3.02 2.59
N ASN A 194 -14.55 -3.47 3.72
CA ASN A 194 -14.25 -2.60 4.86
C ASN A 194 -12.75 -2.30 4.90
N TYR A 195 -12.42 -1.02 4.95
CA TYR A 195 -11.07 -0.49 4.96
C TYR A 195 -10.85 0.32 6.24
N THR A 196 -9.73 0.07 6.92
CA THR A 196 -9.33 0.86 8.09
C THR A 196 -8.16 1.75 7.71
N LEU A 197 -8.33 3.05 7.97
CA LEU A 197 -7.33 4.08 7.75
C LEU A 197 -6.82 4.58 9.09
N THR A 198 -5.53 4.84 9.16
CA THR A 198 -4.85 5.38 10.33
C THR A 198 -4.46 6.82 10.04
N VAL A 199 -4.96 7.73 10.89
CA VAL A 199 -4.55 9.13 10.91
C VAL A 199 -3.50 9.29 12.00
N THR A 200 -2.37 9.85 11.62
CA THR A 200 -1.22 10.04 12.50
C THR A 200 -0.95 11.54 12.65
N GLY A 201 -1.08 12.05 13.88
CA GLY A 201 -0.68 13.39 14.26
C GLY A 201 0.72 13.38 14.87
N THR A 202 1.65 14.15 14.31
CA THR A 202 3.03 14.26 14.77
C THR A 202 3.36 15.68 15.18
N HIS A 203 3.89 15.83 16.39
CA HIS A 203 4.56 17.04 16.85
C HIS A 203 6.07 16.79 16.89
N THR A 204 6.85 17.75 16.41
CA THR A 204 8.32 17.68 16.38
C THR A 204 8.90 18.86 17.15
N ALA A 205 9.65 18.57 18.21
CA ALA A 205 10.40 19.53 19.00
C ALA A 205 11.89 19.18 18.96
N GLY A 206 12.64 19.86 18.08
CA GLY A 206 14.05 19.53 17.82
C GLY A 206 14.20 18.11 17.28
N SER A 207 14.95 17.26 17.99
CA SER A 207 15.16 15.85 17.62
C SER A 207 14.09 14.89 18.18
N ASN A 208 13.15 15.39 18.99
CA ASN A 208 12.11 14.55 19.62
C ASN A 208 10.79 14.66 18.87
N ASN A 209 10.21 13.51 18.54
CA ASN A 209 8.90 13.43 17.91
C ASN A 209 7.89 12.77 18.87
N VAL A 210 6.73 13.41 19.04
CA VAL A 210 5.58 12.85 19.75
C VAL A 210 4.52 12.55 18.72
N THR A 211 4.10 11.28 18.68
CA THR A 211 3.16 10.78 17.67
C THR A 211 1.92 10.21 18.33
N ARG A 212 0.75 10.63 17.86
CA ARG A 212 -0.56 10.15 18.32
C ARG A 212 -1.37 9.67 17.11
N ASN A 213 -1.91 8.45 17.22
CA ASN A 213 -2.64 7.81 16.13
C ASN A 213 -4.12 7.69 16.48
N THR A 214 -4.97 7.81 15.48
CA THR A 214 -6.39 7.48 15.54
C THR A 214 -6.78 6.71 14.29
N THR A 215 -7.84 5.91 14.36
CA THR A 215 -8.30 5.09 13.24
C THR A 215 -9.71 5.48 12.83
N VAL A 216 -9.97 5.40 11.52
CA VAL A 216 -11.31 5.57 10.95
C VAL A 216 -11.59 4.39 10.02
N ASN A 217 -12.84 3.94 10.04
CA ASN A 217 -13.30 2.87 9.18
C ASN A 217 -14.09 3.43 7.99
N LEU A 218 -13.88 2.84 6.83
CA LEU A 218 -14.55 3.15 5.58
C LEU A 218 -15.14 1.85 5.04
N SER A 219 -16.45 1.81 4.81
CA SER A 219 -17.11 0.69 4.17
C SER A 219 -17.54 1.12 2.76
N VAL A 220 -17.18 0.30 1.78
CA VAL A 220 -17.47 0.53 0.37
C VAL A 220 -18.46 -0.54 -0.09
N SER A 221 -19.62 -0.10 -0.56
CA SER A 221 -20.68 -0.96 -1.14
C SER A 221 -20.59 -1.06 -2.65
#